data_AF-A0A4V2R116-F1
#
_entry.id   AF-A0A4V2R116-F1
#
_cell.length_a   1.000
_cell.length_b   1.000
_cell.length_c   1.000
_cell.angle_alpha   90.00
_cell.angle_beta   90.00
_cell.angle_gamma   90.00
#
_symmetry.space_group_name_H-M   'P 1'
#
loop_
_entity.id
_entity.type
_entity.pdbx_description
1 polymer ?
#
loop_
_entity_poly.entity_id
_entity_poly.type
_entity_poly.pdbx_seq_one_letter_code
_entity_poly.pdbx_strand_id
1 'polypeptide(L)' 'MKCFTRDGWVYPGFGLELFRKLKQKRAIKSSGGKPYRITERGLVLVRAEQDNR' A
#
# COMPACT_ATOMS: atom_id res chain seq x y z
N MET A 1 -10.61 -6.87 3.10
CA MET A 1 -9.18 -6.87 2.73
C MET A 1 -8.43 -6.20 3.86
N LYS A 2 -7.25 -6.67 4.28
CA LYS A 2 -6.55 -6.12 5.46
C LYS A 2 -5.14 -5.70 5.05
N CYS A 3 -4.71 -4.52 5.47
CA CYS A 3 -3.34 -4.05 5.30
C CYS A 3 -2.61 -4.22 6.62
N PHE A 4 -1.50 -4.96 6.60
CA PHE A 4 -0.70 -5.25 7.79
C PHE A 4 0.63 -4.52 7.71
N THR A 5 1.05 -3.93 8.82
CA THR A 5 2.43 -3.48 8.99
C THR A 5 3.32 -4.64 9.46
N ARG A 6 4.65 -4.46 9.43
CA ARG A 6 5.60 -5.46 9.95
C ARG A 6 5.40 -5.77 11.44
N ASP A 7 4.83 -4.83 12.19
CA ASP A 7 4.58 -4.93 13.62
C ASP A 7 3.18 -5.51 13.94
N GLY A 8 2.42 -5.92 12.92
CA GLY A 8 1.12 -6.58 13.08
C GLY A 8 -0.09 -5.64 13.14
N TRP A 9 0.13 -4.32 12.99
CA TRP A 9 -0.97 -3.35 12.97
C TRP A 9 -1.81 -3.50 11.71
N VAL A 10 -3.13 -3.47 11.88
CA VAL A 10 -4.11 -3.46 10.79
C VAL A 10 -4.60 -2.04 10.59
N TYR A 11 -4.48 -1.51 9.39
CA TYR A 11 -5.07 -0.22 9.07
C TYR A 11 -6.60 -0.34 8.92
N PRO A 12 -7.42 0.28 9.80
CA PRO A 12 -8.87 0.10 9.79
C PRO A 12 -9.53 0.75 8.57
N GLY A 13 -8.91 1.78 7.99
CA GLY A 13 -9.39 2.46 6.77
C GLY A 13 -9.06 1.74 5.46
N PHE A 14 -8.60 0.49 5.50
CA PHE A 14 -8.19 -0.22 4.28
C PHE A 14 -9.41 -0.74 3.49
N GLY A 15 -9.96 0.14 2.66
CA GLY A 15 -11.09 -0.15 1.78
C GLY A 15 -10.69 -0.59 0.35
N LEU A 16 -11.70 -1.05 -0.40
CA LEU A 16 -11.53 -1.42 -1.81
C LEU A 16 -11.15 -0.22 -2.68
N GLU A 17 -11.67 0.96 -2.39
CA GLU A 17 -11.32 2.19 -3.10
C GLU A 17 -9.85 2.55 -2.92
N LEU A 18 -9.34 2.48 -1.68
CA LEU A 18 -7.93 2.71 -1.40
C LEU A 18 -7.06 1.67 -2.12
N PHE A 19 -7.45 0.39 -2.06
CA PHE A 19 -6.76 -0.67 -2.80
C PHE A 19 -6.72 -0.41 -4.31
N ARG A 20 -7.85 0.00 -4.90
CA ARG A 20 -7.93 0.36 -6.33
C ARG A 20 -7.03 1.54 -6.67
N LYS A 21 -7.03 2.61 -5.86
CA LYS A 21 -6.14 3.77 -6.03
C LYS A 21 -4.66 3.37 -5.98
N LEU A 22 -4.27 2.56 -5.00
CA LEU A 22 -2.90 2.06 -4.86
C LEU A 22 -2.49 1.19 -6.06
N LYS A 23 -3.39 0.33 -6.54
CA LYS A 23 -3.17 -0.51 -7.71
C LYS A 23 -3.04 0.32 -8.99
N GLN A 24 -3.92 1.31 -9.19
CA GLN A 24 -3.89 2.22 -10.34
C GLN A 24 -2.59 3.03 -10.40
N LYS A 25 -2.12 3.53 -9.24
CA LYS A 25 -0.83 4.24 -9.13
C LYS A 25 0.40 3.32 -9.21
N ARG A 26 0.21 2.01 -9.37
CA ARG A 26 1.27 0.98 -9.31
C ARG A 26 2.08 1.06 -8.01
N ALA A 27 1.46 1.53 -6.92
CA ALA A 27 2.09 1.67 -5.62
C ALA A 27 2.21 0.34 -4.88
N ILE A 28 1.40 -0.65 -5.26
CA ILE A 28 1.43 -2.02 -4.71
C ILE A 28 1.44 -3.05 -5.83
N LYS A 29 2.10 -4.20 -5.60
CA LYS A 29 2.08 -5.36 -6.50
C LYS A 29 2.04 -6.67 -5.72
N SER A 30 1.41 -7.69 -6.29
CA SER A 30 1.56 -9.08 -5.85
C SER A 30 2.58 -9.78 -6.74
N SER A 31 3.31 -10.77 -6.21
CA SER A 31 4.26 -11.58 -6.97
C SER A 31 4.11 -13.04 -6.56
N GLY A 32 3.83 -13.92 -7.52
CA GLY A 32 3.70 -15.37 -7.28
C GLY A 32 2.59 -15.74 -6.28
N GLY A 33 1.42 -15.08 -6.35
CA GLY A 33 0.30 -15.35 -5.45
C GLY A 33 0.49 -14.86 -4.00
N LYS A 34 1.61 -14.21 -3.69
CA LYS A 34 1.89 -13.65 -2.36
C LYS A 34 1.05 -12.39 -2.09
N PRO A 35 0.88 -11.98 -0.82
CA PRO A 35 0.22 -10.72 -0.47
C PRO A 35 0.78 -9.52 -1.24
N TYR A 36 -0.07 -8.53 -1.51
CA TYR A 36 0.37 -7.29 -2.15
C TYR A 36 1.37 -6.56 -1.27
N ARG A 37 2.50 -6.15 -1.87
CA ARG A 37 3.56 -5.38 -1.21
C ARG A 37 3.73 -4.04 -1.90
N ILE A 38 4.22 -3.05 -1.14
CA ILE A 38 4.60 -1.75 -1.70
C ILE A 38 5.71 -1.91 -2.75
N THR A 39 5.60 -1.15 -3.84
CA THR A 39 6.61 -1.07 -4.90
C THR A 39 7.57 0.08 -4.62
N GLU A 40 8.70 0.13 -5.32
CA GLU A 40 9.60 1.29 -5.27
C GLU A 40 8.88 2.59 -5.67
N ARG A 41 8.00 2.52 -6.69
CA ARG A 41 7.13 3.64 -7.05
C ARG A 41 6.21 4.06 -5.91
N GLY A 42 5.63 3.10 -5.19
CA GLY A 42 4.83 3.36 -3.99
C GLY A 42 5.63 4.07 -2.91
N LEU A 43 6.88 3.64 -2.66
CA LEU A 43 7.78 4.28 -1.71
C LEU A 43 8.10 5.73 -2.10
N VAL A 44 8.34 5.99 -3.39
CA VAL A 44 8.58 7.35 -3.89
C VAL A 44 7.35 8.23 -3.74
N LEU A 45 6.15 7.70 -4.03
CA LEU A 45 4.90 8.46 -3.88
C LEU A 45 4.63 8.86 -2.43
N VAL A 46 4.90 7.95 -1.48
CA VAL A 46 4.76 8.23 -0.04
C VAL A 46 5.80 9.26 0.43
N ARG A 47 7.03 9.18 -0.07
CA ARG A 47 8.10 10.14 0.27
C ARG A 47 7.92 11.52 -0.37
N ALA A 48 7.21 11.60 -1.49
CA ALA A 48 6.89 12.85 -2.16
C ALA A 48 5.79 13.65 -1.43
N GLU A 49 5.03 12.99 -0.57
CA GLU A 49 4.08 13.63 0.34
C GLU A 49 4.86 14.15 1.55
N GLN A 50 5.22 15.44 1.55
CA GLN A 50 6.00 16.09 2.63
C GLN A 50 5.33 16.00 4.01
N ASP A 51 4.05 15.65 4.06
CA ASP A 51 3.24 15.51 5.27
C ASP A 51 2.73 14.07 5.44
N ASN A 52 3.60 13.07 5.31
CA ASN A 52 3.26 11.68 5.63
C ASN A 52 3.56 11.40 7.12
N ARG A 53 2.89 12.15 8.01
CA ARG A 53 3.02 12.08 9.48
C ARG A 53 2.12 11.03 10.10
#